data_AF-A0AAV4MS49-F1
#
_entry.id   AF-A0AAV4MS49-F1
#
_cell.length_a   1.000
_cell.length_b   1.000
_cell.length_c   1.000
_cell.angle_alpha   90.00
_cell.angle_beta   90.00
_cell.angle_gamma   90.00
#
_symmetry.space_group_name_H-M   'P 1'
#
loop_
_entity.id
_entity.type
_entity.pdbx_description
1 polymer ?
#
loop_
_entity_poly.entity_id
_entity_poly.type
_entity_poly.pdbx_seq_one_letter_code
_entity_poly.pdbx_strand_id
1 'polypeptide(L)'
;MLITKRDSFYRNSVSKHDAIFLNSVSKHDSIFRNPALLHKLQVKTSNGVPPELKIFKEENDFDMNQVIANGHTRFTMPQLKVTPGLGENGVPVILHSDEQLLADKLFNDAAFNVYLSDRISPNRSVPDPRNPKCQYKNYDHDLPTASVIIIFTNEIWSALLRTIHSVINRTPSHLLHEIILVDDFSDKDELKFHLKKYIDDNFKPNLIKLIRFHERGGLIRARLAGARLATGDVLVFLDSHCEANIQWAEPLLQRIKEKRDAVVCPIIDVIDDKTFEYYATNLEYFQIGGFTWNGHFTWIEISEEEERRRKSEIGPTRTPTMAGGLFAIERKYFLGNWKL
;
A
#
# COMPACT_ATOMS: atom_id res chain seq x y z
N MET A 1 9.00 -2.48 8.18
CA MET A 1 9.37 -1.85 6.90
C MET A 1 8.46 -2.43 5.85
N LEU A 2 7.83 -1.57 5.07
CA LEU A 2 6.95 -1.96 3.98
C LEU A 2 7.46 -1.26 2.74
N ILE A 3 7.55 -1.96 1.63
CA ILE A 3 8.17 -1.40 0.43
C ILE A 3 7.06 -1.10 -0.55
N THR A 4 7.12 0.05 -1.22
CA THR A 4 6.13 0.37 -2.25
C THR A 4 6.82 0.91 -3.49
N LYS A 5 6.11 0.88 -4.61
CA LYS A 5 6.56 1.45 -5.87
C LYS A 5 6.68 2.97 -5.74
N ARG A 6 7.69 3.57 -6.38
CA ARG A 6 7.80 5.02 -6.49
C ARG A 6 6.72 5.57 -7.43
N ASP A 7 5.62 6.11 -6.90
CA ASP A 7 4.64 6.82 -7.72
C ASP A 7 5.24 8.10 -8.34
N SER A 8 4.83 8.41 -9.57
CA SER A 8 5.24 9.60 -10.32
C SER A 8 4.86 10.93 -9.63
N PHE A 9 4.01 10.89 -8.60
CA PHE A 9 3.73 12.01 -7.70
C PHE A 9 4.93 12.41 -6.80
N TYR A 10 5.91 11.53 -6.61
CA TYR A 10 7.09 11.76 -5.77
C TYR A 10 8.30 12.37 -6.52
N ARG A 11 8.11 12.83 -7.76
CA ARG A 11 9.10 13.65 -8.47
C ARG A 11 9.08 15.07 -7.93
N ASN A 12 9.78 15.35 -6.84
CA ASN A 12 10.43 16.65 -6.58
C ASN A 12 11.26 16.57 -5.29
N SER A 13 12.40 15.89 -5.37
CA SER A 13 13.54 16.22 -4.51
C SER A 13 14.51 17.03 -5.35
N VAL A 14 14.51 18.35 -5.15
CA VAL A 14 15.49 19.27 -5.76
C VAL A 14 16.88 18.86 -5.29
N SER A 15 17.76 18.52 -6.24
CA SER A 15 19.19 18.34 -5.96
C SER A 15 19.77 19.67 -5.47
N LYS A 16 20.40 19.68 -4.30
CA LYS A 16 21.30 20.76 -3.84
C LYS A 16 22.41 20.91 -4.90
N HIS A 17 22.24 21.74 -5.93
CA HIS A 17 23.33 22.30 -6.76
C HIS A 17 22.90 23.54 -7.58
N ASP A 18 21.63 23.94 -7.59
CA ASP A 18 21.20 25.18 -8.26
C ASP A 18 20.70 26.23 -7.24
N ALA A 19 21.63 26.74 -6.44
CA ALA A 19 21.46 28.01 -5.77
C ALA A 19 22.50 28.95 -6.35
N ILE A 20 22.10 29.85 -7.26
CA ILE A 20 22.67 31.18 -7.54
C ILE A 20 21.97 31.73 -8.80
N PHE A 21 21.54 33.01 -8.70
CA PHE A 21 20.82 33.85 -9.68
C PHE A 21 19.30 33.66 -9.79
N LEU A 22 18.54 34.54 -9.14
CA LEU A 22 17.91 35.69 -9.82
C LEU A 22 17.21 36.59 -8.80
N ASN A 23 17.76 37.80 -8.63
CA ASN A 23 17.05 38.95 -8.08
C ASN A 23 16.35 39.68 -9.24
N SER A 24 15.16 40.20 -8.93
CA SER A 24 14.47 41.35 -9.55
C SER A 24 13.33 41.11 -10.57
N VAL A 25 12.21 41.82 -10.30
CA VAL A 25 11.11 42.29 -11.20
C VAL A 25 10.07 41.22 -11.62
N SER A 26 8.73 41.39 -11.58
CA SER A 26 7.80 42.49 -11.26
C SER A 26 6.44 41.94 -10.77
N LYS A 27 5.67 42.81 -10.09
CA LYS A 27 4.24 42.70 -9.82
C LYS A 27 3.43 42.72 -11.13
N HIS A 28 2.46 41.81 -11.31
CA HIS A 28 1.05 42.13 -11.58
C HIS A 28 0.17 40.86 -11.68
N ASP A 29 -0.89 40.85 -10.87
CA ASP A 29 -2.21 40.21 -11.01
C ASP A 29 -2.37 38.71 -11.31
N SER A 30 -2.93 37.97 -10.33
CA SER A 30 -4.25 37.34 -10.51
C SER A 30 -4.81 36.68 -9.23
N ILE A 31 -5.81 37.36 -8.65
CA ILE A 31 -7.09 36.83 -8.15
C ILE A 31 -7.08 35.48 -7.40
N PHE A 32 -6.49 35.40 -6.20
CA PHE A 32 -6.94 34.46 -5.14
C PHE A 32 -6.68 35.05 -3.76
N ARG A 33 -7.39 36.12 -3.41
CA ARG A 33 -7.48 36.61 -2.03
C ARG A 33 -8.92 36.95 -1.70
N ASN A 34 -9.72 35.93 -1.38
CA ASN A 34 -10.90 36.13 -0.54
C ASN A 34 -11.26 34.85 0.26
N PRO A 35 -10.87 34.77 1.54
CA PRO A 35 -11.21 33.65 2.43
C PRO A 35 -12.71 33.53 2.76
N ALA A 36 -13.57 34.46 2.32
CA ALA A 36 -14.99 34.47 2.67
C ALA A 36 -15.90 33.63 1.72
N LEU A 37 -15.36 33.00 0.68
CA LEU A 37 -16.13 32.18 -0.27
C LEU A 37 -16.09 30.66 0.01
N LEU A 38 -15.25 30.21 0.94
CA LEU A 38 -15.19 28.80 1.37
C LEU A 38 -16.34 28.37 2.30
N HIS A 39 -17.15 29.32 2.78
CA HIS A 39 -18.26 29.03 3.72
C HIS A 39 -19.63 28.81 3.03
N LYS A 40 -19.69 28.77 1.70
CA LYS A 40 -20.93 28.51 0.93
C LYS A 40 -20.96 27.19 0.14
N LEU A 41 -19.95 26.33 0.30
CA LEU A 41 -19.97 24.93 -0.18
C LEU A 41 -20.31 23.93 0.92
N GLN A 42 -20.89 24.38 2.03
CA GLN A 42 -21.61 23.50 2.94
C GLN A 42 -22.86 22.98 2.22
N VAL A 43 -22.70 21.84 1.57
CA VAL A 43 -23.79 20.97 1.13
C VAL A 43 -24.69 20.76 2.34
N LYS A 44 -25.96 21.16 2.19
CA LYS A 44 -27.05 20.75 3.06
C LYS A 44 -27.10 19.21 3.06
N THR A 45 -26.51 18.57 4.05
CA THR A 45 -26.85 17.19 4.40
C THR A 45 -27.95 17.26 5.46
N SER A 46 -29.17 17.03 4.99
CA SER A 46 -30.31 16.70 5.83
C SER A 46 -29.96 15.54 6.76
N ASN A 47 -30.42 15.62 8.01
CA ASN A 47 -30.45 14.53 8.98
C ASN A 47 -30.96 13.24 8.31
N GLY A 48 -30.06 12.28 8.15
CA GLY A 48 -30.36 10.99 7.54
C GLY A 48 -29.12 10.13 7.61
N VAL A 49 -29.26 8.97 8.24
CA VAL A 49 -28.27 7.88 8.27
C VAL A 49 -27.67 7.70 6.85
N PRO A 50 -26.34 7.56 6.69
CA PRO A 50 -25.76 7.30 5.38
C PRO A 50 -26.43 6.07 4.77
N PRO A 51 -26.86 6.11 3.50
CA PRO A 51 -27.59 5.00 2.90
C PRO A 51 -26.78 3.71 3.04
N GLU A 52 -27.47 2.64 3.48
CA GLU A 52 -26.92 1.30 3.59
C GLU A 52 -26.12 0.92 2.34
N LEU A 53 -25.01 0.22 2.57
CA LEU A 53 -24.04 -0.22 1.58
C LEU A 53 -24.65 -1.20 0.56
N LYS A 54 -25.41 -0.67 -0.41
CA LYS A 54 -25.84 -1.39 -1.62
C LYS A 54 -24.73 -1.46 -2.69
N ILE A 55 -23.46 -1.40 -2.29
CA ILE A 55 -22.31 -1.26 -3.21
C ILE A 55 -21.52 -2.57 -3.34
N PHE A 56 -21.85 -3.60 -2.55
CA PHE A 56 -21.07 -4.83 -2.47
C PHE A 56 -21.82 -6.05 -2.98
N LYS A 57 -21.09 -6.96 -3.61
CA LYS A 57 -21.35 -8.40 -3.51
C LYS A 57 -20.29 -9.01 -2.60
N GLU A 58 -20.72 -9.68 -1.53
CA GLU A 58 -19.96 -10.84 -1.07
C GLU A 58 -20.20 -11.93 -2.12
N GLU A 59 -19.20 -12.25 -2.93
CA GLU A 59 -19.32 -13.36 -3.88
C GLU A 59 -19.27 -14.69 -3.11
N ASN A 60 -20.45 -15.16 -2.71
CA ASN A 60 -20.69 -16.58 -2.44
C ASN A 60 -21.27 -17.34 -3.66
N ASP A 61 -21.51 -16.69 -4.80
CA ASP A 61 -21.96 -17.37 -6.02
C ASP A 61 -21.50 -16.63 -7.28
N PHE A 62 -20.33 -17.02 -7.79
CA PHE A 62 -20.05 -16.89 -9.22
C PHE A 62 -20.55 -18.19 -9.85
N ASP A 63 -21.73 -18.16 -10.47
CA ASP A 63 -22.34 -19.35 -11.06
C ASP A 63 -21.50 -19.83 -12.26
N MET A 64 -20.70 -20.86 -12.03
CA MET A 64 -19.90 -21.55 -13.05
C MET A 64 -20.76 -21.96 -14.26
N ASN A 65 -22.05 -22.25 -14.05
CA ASN A 65 -22.94 -22.63 -15.14
C ASN A 65 -23.26 -21.46 -16.07
N GLN A 66 -23.32 -20.21 -15.59
CA GLN A 66 -23.49 -19.03 -16.46
C GLN A 66 -22.26 -18.75 -17.32
N VAL A 67 -21.05 -18.94 -16.78
CA VAL A 67 -19.79 -18.75 -17.54
C VAL A 67 -19.64 -19.82 -18.63
N ILE A 68 -19.96 -21.07 -18.28
CA ILE A 68 -19.96 -22.20 -19.22
C ILE A 68 -21.05 -22.00 -20.28
N ALA A 69 -22.26 -21.55 -19.89
CA ALA A 69 -23.37 -21.28 -20.80
C ALA A 69 -23.10 -20.13 -21.78
N ASN A 70 -22.33 -19.12 -21.38
CA ASN A 70 -21.94 -18.00 -22.22
C ASN A 70 -20.75 -18.32 -23.17
N GLY A 71 -20.34 -19.59 -23.31
CA GLY A 71 -19.35 -20.02 -24.30
C GLY A 71 -17.90 -19.64 -23.99
N HIS A 72 -17.59 -19.15 -22.78
CA HIS A 72 -16.24 -18.76 -22.39
C HIS A 72 -15.42 -19.96 -21.86
N THR A 73 -15.31 -21.01 -22.66
CA THR A 73 -14.68 -22.29 -22.29
C THR A 73 -13.14 -22.28 -22.35
N ARG A 74 -12.49 -21.11 -22.43
CA ARG A 74 -11.02 -20.99 -22.46
C ARG A 74 -10.48 -19.81 -21.65
N PHE A 75 -10.81 -19.75 -20.38
CA PHE A 75 -10.10 -18.89 -19.44
C PHE A 75 -8.85 -19.62 -18.94
N THR A 76 -7.76 -19.51 -19.71
CA THR A 76 -6.44 -19.98 -19.28
C THR A 76 -5.95 -19.08 -18.16
N MET A 77 -5.69 -19.64 -16.96
CA MET A 77 -5.13 -18.88 -15.84
C MET A 77 -3.90 -18.08 -16.29
N PRO A 78 -3.77 -16.79 -15.90
CA PRO A 78 -2.57 -16.02 -16.19
C PRO A 78 -1.35 -16.73 -15.63
N GLN A 79 -0.50 -17.26 -16.51
CA GLN A 79 0.72 -17.95 -16.12
C GLN A 79 1.85 -16.93 -16.00
N LEU A 80 2.36 -16.75 -14.79
CA LEU A 80 3.59 -16.01 -14.58
C LEU A 80 4.76 -16.82 -15.16
N LYS A 81 5.54 -16.19 -16.05
CA LYS A 81 6.74 -16.80 -16.63
C LYS A 81 7.92 -16.61 -15.68
N VAL A 82 7.79 -17.10 -14.45
CA VAL A 82 8.78 -16.89 -13.40
C VAL A 82 10.12 -17.52 -13.82
N THR A 83 11.18 -16.72 -13.81
CA THR A 83 12.55 -17.19 -14.00
C THR A 83 13.16 -17.48 -12.62
N PRO A 84 13.57 -18.73 -12.32
CA PRO A 84 14.18 -19.06 -11.04
C PRO A 84 15.38 -18.17 -10.70
N GLY A 85 15.41 -17.61 -9.49
CA GLY A 85 16.51 -16.76 -9.01
C GLY A 85 16.47 -15.30 -9.45
N LEU A 86 15.60 -14.92 -10.39
CA LEU A 86 15.56 -13.56 -10.92
C LEU A 86 15.05 -12.57 -9.87
N GLY A 87 15.87 -11.56 -9.55
CA GLY A 87 15.53 -10.52 -8.56
C GLY A 87 15.43 -11.02 -7.12
N GLU A 88 15.92 -12.22 -6.81
CA GLU A 88 16.03 -12.75 -5.45
C GLU A 88 16.99 -11.90 -4.60
N ASN A 89 16.77 -11.89 -3.28
CA ASN A 89 17.43 -11.00 -2.32
C ASN A 89 17.33 -9.51 -2.70
N GLY A 90 16.31 -9.13 -3.47
CA GLY A 90 16.08 -7.75 -3.90
C GLY A 90 17.17 -7.17 -4.81
N VAL A 91 18.01 -7.99 -5.47
CA VAL A 91 19.05 -7.49 -6.37
C VAL A 91 18.46 -6.87 -7.64
N PRO A 92 19.11 -5.85 -8.25
CA PRO A 92 18.65 -5.27 -9.50
C PRO A 92 18.68 -6.30 -10.63
N VAL A 93 17.65 -6.29 -11.47
CA VAL A 93 17.64 -7.03 -12.72
C VAL A 93 17.86 -6.07 -13.88
N ILE A 94 18.92 -6.31 -14.64
CA ILE A 94 19.26 -5.53 -15.82
C ILE A 94 18.83 -6.32 -17.06
N LEU A 95 17.96 -5.72 -17.87
CA LEU A 95 17.52 -6.30 -19.13
C LEU A 95 18.49 -5.98 -20.27
N HIS A 96 18.57 -6.88 -21.26
CA HIS A 96 19.34 -6.66 -22.47
C HIS A 96 18.41 -6.33 -23.66
N SER A 97 18.89 -5.43 -24.53
CA SER A 97 18.33 -5.02 -25.84
C SER A 97 16.85 -5.36 -26.08
N ASP A 98 16.56 -6.55 -26.62
CA ASP A 98 15.21 -6.92 -27.07
C ASP A 98 14.20 -7.01 -25.91
N GLU A 99 14.64 -7.46 -24.75
CA GLU A 99 13.80 -7.50 -23.54
C GLU A 99 13.51 -6.09 -23.04
N GLN A 100 14.48 -5.19 -23.13
CA GLN A 100 14.30 -3.78 -22.76
C GLN A 100 13.26 -3.11 -23.65
N LEU A 101 13.27 -3.34 -24.97
CA LEU A 101 12.26 -2.81 -25.88
C LEU A 101 10.83 -3.25 -25.51
N LEU A 102 10.67 -4.50 -25.05
CA LEU A 102 9.37 -5.00 -24.62
C LEU A 102 8.98 -4.41 -23.25
N ALA A 103 9.93 -4.31 -22.32
CA ALA A 103 9.73 -3.67 -21.03
C ALA A 103 9.29 -2.21 -21.18
N ASP A 104 9.93 -1.44 -22.05
CA ASP A 104 9.61 -0.02 -22.30
C ASP A 104 8.19 0.17 -22.85
N LYS A 105 7.74 -0.74 -23.71
CA LYS A 105 6.34 -0.73 -24.21
C LYS A 105 5.34 -0.92 -23.08
N LEU A 106 5.58 -1.90 -22.21
CA LEU A 106 4.69 -2.21 -21.08
C LEU A 106 4.77 -1.16 -19.96
N PHE A 107 5.90 -0.45 -19.86
CA PHE A 107 6.10 0.59 -18.85
C PHE A 107 5.10 1.73 -18.99
N ASN A 108 4.73 2.12 -20.21
CA ASN A 108 3.81 3.24 -20.44
C ASN A 108 2.40 3.00 -19.88
N ASP A 109 1.97 1.74 -19.79
CA ASP A 109 0.62 1.39 -19.36
C ASP A 109 0.51 1.22 -17.83
N ALA A 110 1.62 0.84 -17.18
CA ALA A 110 1.65 0.51 -15.74
C ALA A 110 2.53 1.46 -14.90
N ALA A 111 3.31 2.32 -15.56
CA ALA A 111 4.34 3.15 -14.97
C ALA A 111 5.42 2.36 -14.18
N PHE A 112 5.63 1.08 -14.49
CA PHE A 112 6.75 0.25 -14.02
C PHE A 112 7.01 -0.92 -14.98
N ASN A 113 8.13 -1.61 -14.80
CA ASN A 113 8.57 -2.72 -15.65
C ASN A 113 7.76 -4.01 -15.41
N VAL A 114 6.58 -4.09 -16.02
CA VAL A 114 5.70 -5.28 -15.97
C VAL A 114 6.41 -6.53 -16.52
N TYR A 115 7.23 -6.38 -17.57
CA TYR A 115 8.00 -7.48 -18.15
C TYR A 115 8.84 -8.20 -17.09
N LEU A 116 9.54 -7.42 -16.25
CA LEU A 116 10.31 -7.97 -15.14
C LEU A 116 9.42 -8.48 -14.02
N SER A 117 8.40 -7.72 -13.62
CA SER A 117 7.51 -8.14 -12.52
C SER A 117 6.91 -9.53 -12.78
N ASP A 118 6.48 -9.80 -14.01
CA ASP A 118 5.90 -11.09 -14.39
C ASP A 118 6.89 -12.27 -14.39
N ARG A 119 8.20 -11.97 -14.39
CA ARG A 119 9.29 -12.96 -14.38
C ARG A 119 9.94 -13.12 -13.01
N ILE A 120 9.79 -12.14 -12.12
CA ILE A 120 10.25 -12.22 -10.74
C ILE A 120 9.23 -13.01 -9.93
N SER A 121 9.69 -13.96 -9.12
CA SER A 121 8.83 -14.80 -8.27
C SER A 121 7.96 -13.94 -7.32
N PRO A 122 6.64 -14.15 -7.25
CA PRO A 122 5.81 -13.53 -6.20
C PRO A 122 6.30 -13.82 -4.77
N ASN A 123 7.07 -14.90 -4.61
CA ASN A 123 7.66 -15.34 -3.35
C ASN A 123 9.14 -14.98 -3.21
N ARG A 124 9.66 -14.03 -4.01
CA ARG A 124 11.08 -13.68 -3.95
C ARG A 124 11.52 -13.25 -2.55
N SER A 125 12.75 -13.59 -2.20
CA SER A 125 13.44 -13.08 -1.01
C SER A 125 13.83 -11.61 -1.19
N VAL A 126 13.91 -10.90 -0.07
CA VAL A 126 14.35 -9.50 0.03
C VAL A 126 15.34 -9.38 1.20
N PRO A 127 16.29 -8.44 1.18
CA PRO A 127 17.25 -8.30 2.27
C PRO A 127 16.53 -7.84 3.55
N ASP A 128 17.19 -8.00 4.72
CA ASP A 128 16.78 -7.37 5.98
C ASP A 128 17.52 -6.04 6.14
N PRO A 129 16.89 -4.90 5.83
CA PRO A 129 17.49 -3.57 5.94
C PRO A 129 17.20 -2.89 7.27
N ARG A 130 16.70 -3.62 8.27
CA ARG A 130 16.41 -3.00 9.55
C ARG A 130 17.73 -2.68 10.25
N ASN A 131 17.75 -1.61 11.03
CA ASN A 131 18.85 -1.34 11.94
C ASN A 131 19.16 -2.62 12.76
N PRO A 132 20.42 -3.05 12.92
CA PRO A 132 20.76 -4.30 13.60
C PRO A 132 20.18 -4.42 15.02
N LYS A 133 19.94 -3.29 15.71
CA LYS A 133 19.30 -3.26 17.04
C LYS A 133 17.84 -3.79 17.00
N CYS A 134 17.15 -3.71 15.87
CA CYS A 134 15.80 -4.25 15.70
C CYS A 134 15.74 -5.76 15.89
N GLN A 135 16.82 -6.49 15.53
CA GLN A 135 16.89 -7.95 15.64
C GLN A 135 16.87 -8.43 17.10
N TYR A 136 17.31 -7.58 18.04
CA TYR A 136 17.33 -7.87 19.47
C TYR A 136 16.09 -7.35 20.20
N LYS A 137 15.12 -6.77 19.48
CA LYS A 137 13.89 -6.27 20.08
C LYS A 137 12.91 -7.43 20.30
N ASN A 138 12.59 -7.68 21.56
CA ASN A 138 11.52 -8.61 21.93
C ASN A 138 10.17 -7.89 21.88
N TYR A 139 9.17 -8.58 21.35
CA TYR A 139 7.78 -8.17 21.32
C TYR A 139 6.96 -9.11 22.18
N ASP A 140 5.82 -8.63 22.67
CA ASP A 140 4.91 -9.44 23.46
C ASP A 140 4.36 -10.62 22.63
N HIS A 141 3.98 -11.71 23.28
CA HIS A 141 3.36 -12.85 22.60
C HIS A 141 1.87 -12.62 22.30
N ASP A 142 1.19 -11.83 23.12
CA ASP A 142 -0.24 -11.49 23.05
C ASP A 142 -0.46 -10.15 22.32
N LEU A 143 0.09 -10.03 21.11
CA LEU A 143 -0.16 -8.87 20.25
C LEU A 143 -1.58 -8.91 19.68
N PRO A 144 -2.19 -7.73 19.40
CA PRO A 144 -3.49 -7.67 18.76
C PRO A 144 -3.44 -8.25 17.34
N THR A 145 -4.54 -8.83 16.90
CA THR A 145 -4.66 -9.40 15.55
C THR A 145 -4.80 -8.32 14.48
N ALA A 146 -4.34 -8.59 13.26
CA ALA A 146 -4.33 -7.65 12.14
C ALA A 146 -5.23 -8.11 10.98
N SER A 147 -6.15 -7.24 10.56
CA SER A 147 -6.82 -7.32 9.26
C SER A 147 -6.06 -6.44 8.26
N VAL A 148 -5.42 -7.05 7.27
CA VAL A 148 -4.66 -6.33 6.23
C VAL A 148 -5.59 -5.98 5.08
N ILE A 149 -5.71 -4.70 4.74
CA ILE A 149 -6.61 -4.20 3.69
C ILE A 149 -5.75 -3.72 2.51
N ILE A 150 -5.95 -4.34 1.35
CA ILE A 150 -5.27 -4.00 0.10
C ILE A 150 -6.32 -3.57 -0.90
N ILE A 151 -6.18 -2.36 -1.42
CA ILE A 151 -7.11 -1.80 -2.42
C ILE A 151 -6.40 -1.80 -3.76
N PHE A 152 -7.12 -2.17 -4.81
CA PHE A 152 -6.58 -2.18 -6.15
C PHE A 152 -7.63 -1.77 -7.19
N THR A 153 -7.16 -1.18 -8.29
CA THR A 153 -7.93 -0.98 -9.51
C THR A 153 -7.00 -1.24 -10.68
N ASN A 154 -7.35 -2.21 -11.54
CA ASN A 154 -6.56 -2.56 -12.72
C ASN A 154 -5.06 -2.81 -12.40
N GLU A 155 -4.76 -3.29 -11.20
CA GLU A 155 -3.39 -3.59 -10.78
C GLU A 155 -2.76 -4.68 -11.66
N ILE A 156 -1.44 -4.66 -11.76
CA ILE A 156 -0.69 -5.71 -12.43
C ILE A 156 -0.72 -6.98 -11.60
N TRP A 157 -1.11 -8.09 -12.24
CA TRP A 157 -1.28 -9.40 -11.64
C TRP A 157 -0.09 -9.83 -10.77
N SER A 158 1.14 -9.75 -11.32
CA SER A 158 2.36 -10.13 -10.60
C SER A 158 2.63 -9.25 -9.38
N ALA A 159 2.35 -7.95 -9.44
CA ALA A 159 2.54 -7.04 -8.31
C ALA A 159 1.56 -7.34 -7.17
N LEU A 160 0.26 -7.46 -7.48
CA LEU A 160 -0.78 -7.79 -6.51
C LEU A 160 -0.50 -9.12 -5.80
N LEU A 161 -0.15 -10.16 -6.56
CA LEU A 161 0.19 -11.47 -5.98
C LEU A 161 1.42 -11.38 -5.09
N ARG A 162 2.46 -10.65 -5.48
CA ARG A 162 3.68 -10.47 -4.67
C ARG A 162 3.38 -9.77 -3.35
N THR A 163 2.48 -8.79 -3.34
CA THR A 163 2.00 -8.17 -2.10
C THR A 163 1.32 -9.19 -1.20
N ILE A 164 0.34 -9.93 -1.71
CA ILE A 164 -0.40 -10.93 -0.94
C ILE A 164 0.55 -11.99 -0.35
N HIS A 165 1.42 -12.56 -1.18
CA HIS A 165 2.41 -13.55 -0.76
C HIS A 165 3.37 -13.00 0.29
N SER A 166 3.87 -11.78 0.11
CA SER A 166 4.79 -11.16 1.09
C SER A 166 4.14 -10.98 2.46
N VAL A 167 2.86 -10.57 2.50
CA VAL A 167 2.09 -10.41 3.74
C VAL A 167 1.91 -11.76 4.41
N ILE A 168 1.49 -12.79 3.68
CA ILE A 168 1.23 -14.12 4.24
C ILE A 168 2.53 -14.76 4.74
N ASN A 169 3.60 -14.71 3.95
CA ASN A 169 4.85 -15.41 4.26
C ASN A 169 5.64 -14.75 5.39
N ARG A 170 5.47 -13.44 5.62
CA ARG A 170 6.28 -12.65 6.56
C ARG A 170 5.47 -12.09 7.74
N THR A 171 4.26 -12.60 7.94
CA THR A 171 3.45 -12.28 9.12
C THR A 171 3.20 -13.58 9.91
N PRO A 172 3.49 -13.62 11.21
CA PRO A 172 3.16 -14.77 12.03
C PRO A 172 1.66 -15.11 11.93
N SER A 173 1.34 -16.39 11.77
CA SER A 173 -0.02 -16.87 11.49
C SER A 173 -1.05 -16.55 12.59
N HIS A 174 -0.61 -16.36 13.83
CA HIS A 174 -1.48 -15.96 14.94
C HIS A 174 -1.77 -14.45 14.97
N LEU A 175 -1.00 -13.64 14.23
CA LEU A 175 -1.20 -12.19 14.10
C LEU A 175 -2.02 -11.83 12.86
N LEU A 176 -1.86 -12.56 11.76
CA LEU A 176 -2.62 -12.33 10.53
C LEU A 176 -4.02 -12.94 10.65
N HIS A 177 -5.01 -12.10 10.94
CA HIS A 177 -6.41 -12.52 11.07
C HIS A 177 -7.05 -12.78 9.71
N GLU A 178 -6.91 -11.82 8.80
CA GLU A 178 -7.47 -11.87 7.46
C GLU A 178 -6.78 -10.85 6.54
N ILE A 179 -6.87 -11.09 5.22
CA ILE A 179 -6.55 -10.10 4.19
C ILE A 179 -7.86 -9.74 3.48
N ILE A 180 -8.15 -8.45 3.37
CA ILE A 180 -9.31 -7.93 2.64
C ILE A 180 -8.81 -7.25 1.39
N LEU A 181 -9.07 -7.88 0.25
CA LEU A 181 -8.81 -7.34 -1.07
C LEU A 181 -10.03 -6.55 -1.53
N VAL A 182 -9.86 -5.27 -1.81
CA VAL A 182 -10.92 -4.37 -2.26
C VAL A 182 -10.66 -3.97 -3.70
N ASP A 183 -11.42 -4.59 -4.61
CA ASP A 183 -11.43 -4.23 -6.03
C ASP A 183 -12.31 -2.99 -6.26
N ASP A 184 -11.67 -1.85 -6.45
CA ASP A 184 -12.33 -0.58 -6.80
C ASP A 184 -12.55 -0.51 -8.31
N PHE A 185 -13.44 -1.39 -8.80
CA PHE A 185 -13.97 -1.46 -10.16
C PHE A 185 -12.90 -1.70 -11.25
N SER A 186 -12.19 -2.83 -11.17
CA SER A 186 -11.25 -3.28 -12.20
C SER A 186 -11.96 -3.86 -13.43
N ASP A 187 -11.43 -3.51 -14.61
CA ASP A 187 -11.92 -3.98 -15.91
C ASP A 187 -11.17 -5.24 -16.40
N LYS A 188 -9.94 -5.45 -15.92
CA LYS A 188 -9.07 -6.58 -16.31
C LYS A 188 -9.66 -7.93 -15.91
N ASP A 189 -9.78 -8.84 -16.87
CA ASP A 189 -10.40 -10.16 -16.67
C ASP A 189 -9.59 -11.08 -15.75
N GLU A 190 -8.25 -10.94 -15.73
CA GLU A 190 -7.39 -11.61 -14.76
C GLU A 190 -7.74 -11.25 -13.31
N LEU A 191 -8.16 -10.01 -13.04
CA LEU A 191 -8.50 -9.58 -11.68
C LEU A 191 -9.89 -10.03 -11.23
N LYS A 192 -10.69 -10.59 -12.13
CA LYS A 192 -12.05 -11.09 -11.86
C LYS A 192 -11.99 -12.55 -11.42
N PHE A 193 -12.48 -13.45 -12.27
CA PHE A 193 -12.59 -14.87 -11.97
C PHE A 193 -11.24 -15.52 -11.64
N HIS A 194 -10.18 -15.19 -12.40
CA HIS A 194 -8.87 -15.81 -12.19
C HIS A 194 -8.27 -15.47 -10.81
N LEU A 195 -8.44 -14.24 -10.32
CA LEU A 195 -8.00 -13.85 -8.98
C LEU A 195 -8.68 -14.69 -7.90
N LYS A 196 -10.02 -14.82 -7.96
CA LYS A 196 -10.77 -15.63 -7.00
C LYS A 196 -10.30 -17.08 -7.03
N LYS A 197 -10.18 -17.67 -8.21
CA LYS A 197 -9.67 -19.04 -8.38
C LYS A 197 -8.25 -19.20 -7.82
N TYR A 198 -7.35 -18.28 -8.12
CA TYR A 198 -5.99 -18.31 -7.59
C TYR A 198 -5.99 -18.28 -6.06
N ILE A 199 -6.81 -17.44 -5.46
CA ILE A 199 -6.93 -17.33 -4.00
C ILE A 199 -7.38 -18.67 -3.39
N ASP A 200 -8.43 -19.26 -3.95
CA ASP A 200 -9.01 -20.52 -3.45
C ASP A 200 -8.03 -21.70 -3.61
N ASP A 201 -7.28 -21.73 -4.71
CA ASP A 201 -6.35 -22.82 -5.02
C ASP A 201 -5.03 -22.74 -4.21
N ASN A 202 -4.61 -21.53 -3.77
CA ASN A 202 -3.26 -21.31 -3.22
C ASN A 202 -3.22 -20.92 -1.73
N PHE A 203 -4.32 -20.46 -1.14
CA PHE A 203 -4.33 -19.96 0.24
C PHE A 203 -5.34 -20.67 1.13
N LYS A 204 -5.17 -20.53 2.45
CA LYS A 204 -6.07 -21.13 3.43
C LYS A 204 -7.50 -20.60 3.22
N PRO A 205 -8.53 -21.48 3.30
CA PRO A 205 -9.92 -21.04 3.25
C PRO A 205 -10.21 -19.92 4.24
N ASN A 206 -10.98 -18.92 3.81
CA ASN A 206 -11.38 -17.75 4.60
C ASN A 206 -10.25 -16.80 5.04
N LEU A 207 -8.99 -17.06 4.69
CA LEU A 207 -7.88 -16.14 5.01
C LEU A 207 -7.98 -14.84 4.22
N ILE A 208 -8.41 -14.91 2.96
CA ILE A 208 -8.54 -13.76 2.06
C ILE A 208 -10.01 -13.56 1.71
N LYS A 209 -10.52 -12.35 1.97
CA LYS A 209 -11.84 -11.89 1.55
C LYS A 209 -11.68 -10.94 0.37
N LEU A 210 -12.35 -11.23 -0.73
CA LEU A 210 -12.34 -10.39 -1.94
C LEU A 210 -13.69 -9.68 -2.06
N ILE A 211 -13.66 -8.35 -2.05
CA ILE A 211 -14.85 -7.51 -2.24
C ILE A 211 -14.70 -6.70 -3.52
N ARG A 212 -15.80 -6.52 -4.24
CA ARG A 212 -15.82 -5.80 -5.52
C ARG A 212 -16.86 -4.70 -5.52
N PHE A 213 -16.46 -3.55 -6.03
CA PHE A 213 -17.36 -2.43 -6.23
C PHE A 213 -18.06 -2.55 -7.59
N HIS A 214 -19.33 -2.12 -7.64
CA HIS A 214 -20.10 -2.06 -8.88
C HIS A 214 -19.82 -0.81 -9.73
N GLU A 215 -19.15 0.18 -9.16
CA GLU A 215 -18.73 1.42 -9.82
C GLU A 215 -17.45 1.92 -9.16
N ARG A 216 -16.70 2.79 -9.87
CA ARG A 216 -15.48 3.39 -9.34
C ARG A 216 -15.81 4.29 -8.14
N GLY A 217 -15.49 3.83 -6.93
CA GLY A 217 -15.73 4.54 -5.67
C GLY A 217 -14.55 5.42 -5.24
N GLY A 218 -13.33 5.05 -5.66
CA GLY A 218 -12.08 5.70 -5.33
C GLY A 218 -11.47 5.21 -4.02
N LEU A 219 -10.15 5.44 -3.86
CA LEU A 219 -9.32 4.91 -2.77
C LEU A 219 -9.92 5.12 -1.37
N ILE A 220 -10.46 6.30 -1.08
CA ILE A 220 -11.01 6.62 0.25
C ILE A 220 -12.23 5.74 0.57
N ARG A 221 -13.17 5.60 -0.37
CA ARG A 221 -14.37 4.78 -0.16
C ARG A 221 -14.01 3.30 -0.08
N ALA A 222 -13.05 2.85 -0.88
CA ALA A 222 -12.50 1.51 -0.82
C ALA A 222 -11.86 1.19 0.55
N ARG A 223 -11.09 2.12 1.13
CA ARG A 223 -10.54 1.99 2.50
C ARG A 223 -11.64 1.83 3.54
N LEU A 224 -12.66 2.69 3.48
CA LEU A 224 -13.78 2.65 4.41
C LEU A 224 -14.58 1.34 4.28
N ALA A 225 -14.76 0.82 3.06
CA ALA A 225 -15.40 -0.46 2.82
C ALA A 225 -14.61 -1.62 3.45
N GLY A 226 -13.31 -1.72 3.17
CA GLY A 226 -12.45 -2.74 3.78
C GLY A 226 -12.42 -2.64 5.31
N ALA A 227 -12.33 -1.43 5.86
CA ALA A 227 -12.31 -1.20 7.30
C ALA A 227 -13.59 -1.63 8.02
N ARG A 228 -14.76 -1.48 7.37
CA ARG A 228 -16.05 -1.89 7.93
C ARG A 228 -16.23 -3.41 7.98
N LEU A 229 -15.66 -4.13 7.01
CA LEU A 229 -15.72 -5.59 6.93
C LEU A 229 -14.64 -6.27 7.77
N ALA A 230 -13.57 -5.56 8.10
CA ALA A 230 -12.52 -6.04 8.96
C ALA A 230 -13.02 -6.40 10.36
N THR A 231 -12.56 -7.55 10.84
CA THR A 231 -12.95 -8.15 12.12
C THR A 231 -11.79 -8.26 13.11
N GLY A 232 -10.55 -8.12 12.65
CA GLY A 232 -9.35 -8.07 13.51
C GLY A 232 -9.30 -6.84 14.41
N ASP A 233 -8.37 -6.85 15.37
CA ASP A 233 -8.20 -5.76 16.35
C ASP A 233 -7.60 -4.50 15.73
N VAL A 234 -6.68 -4.68 14.78
CA VAL A 234 -5.93 -3.62 14.09
C VAL A 234 -6.20 -3.69 12.59
N LEU A 235 -6.45 -2.52 11.99
CA LEU A 235 -6.48 -2.36 10.54
C LEU A 235 -5.09 -2.01 10.05
N VAL A 236 -4.62 -2.71 9.02
CA VAL A 236 -3.35 -2.40 8.36
C VAL A 236 -3.61 -2.17 6.88
N PHE A 237 -3.45 -0.94 6.42
CA PHE A 237 -3.64 -0.59 5.02
C PHE A 237 -2.31 -0.72 4.28
N LEU A 238 -2.34 -1.37 3.10
CA LEU A 238 -1.22 -1.48 2.18
C LEU A 238 -1.68 -1.12 0.76
N ASP A 239 -0.75 -0.61 -0.04
CA ASP A 239 -0.97 -0.51 -1.48
C ASP A 239 -0.81 -1.90 -2.14
N SER A 240 -1.37 -2.07 -3.33
CA SER A 240 -1.41 -3.36 -4.05
C SER A 240 -0.12 -3.75 -4.77
N HIS A 241 0.95 -2.97 -4.60
CA HIS A 241 2.26 -3.17 -5.19
C HIS A 241 3.35 -2.97 -4.13
N CYS A 242 3.12 -3.60 -2.97
CA CYS A 242 4.05 -3.63 -1.87
C CYS A 242 4.75 -4.99 -1.71
N GLU A 243 5.89 -4.98 -1.02
CA GLU A 243 6.48 -6.19 -0.43
C GLU A 243 6.65 -5.95 1.07
N ALA A 244 6.13 -6.85 1.90
CA ALA A 244 6.39 -6.83 3.33
C ALA A 244 7.80 -7.34 3.63
N ASN A 245 8.50 -6.77 4.61
CA ASN A 245 9.79 -7.28 5.05
C ASN A 245 9.63 -8.17 6.31
N ILE A 246 10.70 -8.84 6.73
CA ILE A 246 10.73 -9.67 7.94
C ILE A 246 10.31 -8.85 9.17
N GLN A 247 9.46 -9.46 10.00
CA GLN A 247 9.02 -8.91 11.29
C GLN A 247 8.45 -7.48 11.17
N TRP A 248 7.72 -7.20 10.09
CA TRP A 248 7.18 -5.87 9.81
C TRP A 248 5.94 -5.55 10.66
N ALA A 249 5.18 -6.56 11.08
CA ALA A 249 3.88 -6.40 11.73
C ALA A 249 4.01 -6.19 13.24
N GLU A 250 4.86 -6.97 13.89
CA GLU A 250 5.11 -6.99 15.33
C GLU A 250 5.41 -5.59 15.91
N PRO A 251 6.34 -4.78 15.36
CA PRO A 251 6.56 -3.42 15.87
C PRO A 251 5.34 -2.50 15.74
N LEU A 252 4.53 -2.66 14.67
CA LEU A 252 3.32 -1.86 14.47
C LEU A 252 2.26 -2.24 15.52
N LEU A 253 2.04 -3.54 15.70
CA LEU A 253 1.05 -4.09 16.61
C LEU A 253 1.42 -3.85 18.07
N GLN A 254 2.70 -3.99 18.43
CA GLN A 254 3.21 -3.64 19.76
C GLN A 254 2.93 -2.18 20.08
N ARG A 255 3.21 -1.27 19.13
CA ARG A 255 3.00 0.15 19.37
C ARG A 255 1.53 0.50 19.59
N ILE A 256 0.64 -0.13 18.84
CA ILE A 256 -0.82 0.06 19.01
C ILE A 256 -1.29 -0.58 20.33
N LYS A 257 -0.76 -1.74 20.72
CA LYS A 257 -1.05 -2.35 22.03
C LYS A 257 -0.71 -1.41 23.18
N GLU A 258 0.46 -0.76 23.13
CA GLU A 258 0.92 0.22 24.13
C GLU A 258 0.08 1.50 24.14
N LYS A 259 -0.39 1.94 22.96
CA LYS A 259 -1.13 3.19 22.78
C LYS A 259 -2.20 3.02 21.69
N ARG A 260 -3.44 2.74 22.10
CA ARG A 260 -4.56 2.38 21.20
C ARG A 260 -5.00 3.50 20.25
N ASP A 261 -4.78 4.76 20.62
CA ASP A 261 -5.00 5.95 19.79
C ASP A 261 -3.81 6.29 18.87
N ALA A 262 -2.75 5.47 18.84
CA ALA A 262 -1.63 5.66 17.93
C ALA A 262 -1.98 5.20 16.51
N VAL A 263 -1.67 6.05 15.53
CA VAL A 263 -1.60 5.68 14.11
C VAL A 263 -0.14 5.48 13.76
N VAL A 264 0.21 4.30 13.28
CA VAL A 264 1.60 3.87 13.12
C VAL A 264 1.90 3.63 11.66
N CYS A 265 2.91 4.29 11.13
CA CYS A 265 3.39 4.07 9.77
C CYS A 265 4.70 3.26 9.80
N PRO A 266 4.90 2.33 8.87
CA PRO A 266 6.21 1.72 8.64
C PRO A 266 7.19 2.77 8.09
N ILE A 267 8.49 2.49 8.17
CA ILE A 267 9.44 3.07 7.21
C ILE A 267 9.12 2.46 5.84
N ILE A 268 9.03 3.32 4.83
CA ILE A 268 8.68 2.95 3.46
C ILE A 268 9.96 2.95 2.61
N ASP A 269 10.39 1.77 2.20
CA ASP A 269 11.51 1.60 1.27
C ASP A 269 11.02 1.64 -0.19
N VAL A 270 11.97 1.67 -1.12
CA VAL A 270 11.69 1.79 -2.56
C VAL A 270 11.96 0.46 -3.27
N ILE A 271 10.98 -0.02 -4.06
CA ILE A 271 11.23 -0.94 -5.17
C ILE A 271 11.45 -0.10 -6.42
N ASP A 272 12.61 -0.29 -7.07
CA ASP A 272 12.90 0.40 -8.32
C ASP A 272 11.90 -0.01 -9.41
N ASP A 273 11.31 0.97 -10.08
CA ASP A 273 10.28 0.76 -11.08
C ASP A 273 10.83 0.17 -12.38
N LYS A 274 12.15 0.19 -12.61
CA LYS A 274 12.81 -0.33 -13.80
C LYS A 274 13.50 -1.65 -13.57
N THR A 275 14.24 -1.81 -12.47
CA THR A 275 15.09 -2.99 -12.19
C THR A 275 14.51 -3.91 -11.13
N PHE A 276 13.45 -3.49 -10.43
CA PHE A 276 12.90 -4.19 -9.26
C PHE A 276 13.89 -4.36 -8.10
N GLU A 277 14.98 -3.58 -8.09
CA GLU A 277 15.91 -3.52 -6.97
C GLU A 277 15.19 -3.07 -5.70
N TYR A 278 15.51 -3.73 -4.60
CA TYR A 278 15.15 -3.28 -3.28
C TYR A 278 16.16 -2.22 -2.85
N TYR A 279 15.72 -0.97 -2.79
CA TYR A 279 16.48 0.10 -2.17
C TYR A 279 15.98 0.36 -0.75
N ALA A 280 16.79 -0.04 0.21
CA ALA A 280 16.57 0.35 1.59
C ALA A 280 17.17 1.72 1.88
N THR A 281 16.41 2.54 2.60
CA THR A 281 16.96 3.76 3.16
C THR A 281 18.09 3.36 4.13
N ASN A 282 19.23 4.07 4.10
CA ASN A 282 20.42 3.76 4.89
C ASN A 282 20.06 3.35 6.33
N LEU A 283 20.68 2.29 6.87
CA LEU A 283 20.32 1.61 8.13
C LEU A 283 20.16 2.53 9.35
N GLU A 284 20.76 3.73 9.29
CA GLU A 284 20.81 4.71 10.36
C GLU A 284 19.98 5.98 10.08
N TYR A 285 19.48 6.17 8.86
CA TYR A 285 18.80 7.38 8.44
C TYR A 285 17.46 7.07 7.77
N PHE A 286 16.41 7.73 8.25
CA PHE A 286 15.11 7.74 7.58
C PHE A 286 14.47 9.11 7.74
N GLN A 287 13.50 9.41 6.87
CA GLN A 287 12.80 10.68 6.86
C GLN A 287 11.41 10.54 7.49
N ILE A 288 10.89 11.64 8.01
CA ILE A 288 9.51 11.73 8.51
C ILE A 288 8.68 12.59 7.55
N GLY A 289 7.36 12.46 7.59
CA GLY A 289 6.45 13.23 6.74
C GLY A 289 6.29 14.68 7.19
N GLY A 290 6.42 15.60 6.24
CA GLY A 290 6.04 17.01 6.35
C GLY A 290 5.09 17.41 5.21
N PHE A 291 4.77 18.70 5.15
CA PHE A 291 3.97 19.25 4.05
C PHE A 291 4.45 20.65 3.65
N THR A 292 4.26 20.99 2.38
CA THR A 292 4.45 22.35 1.87
C THR A 292 3.21 23.19 2.10
N TRP A 293 3.32 24.53 2.06
CA TRP A 293 2.16 25.42 2.21
C TRP A 293 1.09 25.27 1.13
N ASN A 294 1.42 24.63 0.01
CA ASN A 294 0.47 24.27 -1.03
C ASN A 294 -0.28 22.95 -0.73
N GLY A 295 -0.06 22.35 0.44
CA GLY A 295 -0.70 21.11 0.88
C GLY A 295 -0.07 19.82 0.35
N HIS A 296 1.06 19.89 -0.38
CA HIS A 296 1.74 18.69 -0.85
C HIS A 296 2.55 18.03 0.26
N PHE A 297 2.44 16.71 0.37
CA PHE A 297 3.31 15.89 1.21
C PHE A 297 4.78 16.02 0.77
N THR A 298 5.69 16.01 1.73
CA THR A 298 7.14 15.96 1.49
C THR A 298 7.82 15.16 2.60
N TRP A 299 9.05 14.75 2.34
CA TRP A 299 9.91 14.14 3.36
C TRP A 299 10.80 15.21 4.00
N ILE A 300 10.93 15.17 5.32
CA ILE A 300 11.78 16.06 6.10
C ILE A 300 12.67 15.25 7.04
N GLU A 301 13.76 15.87 7.47
CA GLU A 301 14.68 15.29 8.46
C GLU A 301 14.03 15.24 9.84
N ILE A 302 14.48 14.28 10.66
CA ILE A 302 14.09 14.20 12.07
C ILE A 302 14.75 15.38 12.80
N SER A 303 13.99 16.13 13.58
CA SER A 303 14.54 17.23 14.37
C SER A 303 15.36 16.72 15.56
N GLU A 304 16.36 17.49 16.00
CA GLU A 304 17.16 17.17 17.19
C GLU A 304 16.30 16.96 18.45
N GLU A 305 15.20 17.71 18.58
CA GLU A 305 14.25 17.52 19.68
C GLU A 305 13.64 16.12 19.66
N GLU A 306 13.22 15.67 18.48
CA GLU A 306 12.62 14.35 18.31
C GLU A 306 13.66 13.23 18.47
N GLU A 307 14.90 13.47 18.05
CA GLU A 307 16.03 12.56 18.32
C GLU A 307 16.28 12.39 19.82
N ARG A 308 16.29 13.49 20.57
CA ARG A 308 16.44 13.45 22.03
C ARG A 308 15.24 12.76 22.70
N ARG A 309 14.02 12.94 22.17
CA ARG A 309 12.79 12.34 22.70
C ARG A 309 12.72 10.84 22.46
N ARG A 310 13.08 10.36 21.26
CA ARG A 310 12.96 8.93 20.88
C ARG A 310 13.95 8.04 21.64
N LYS A 311 15.04 8.59 22.17
CA LYS A 311 16.07 7.93 23.01
C LYS A 311 16.83 6.77 22.35
N SER A 312 16.35 6.25 21.23
CA SER A 312 16.88 5.10 20.52
C SER A 312 16.64 5.24 19.02
N GLU A 313 17.62 4.79 18.23
CA GLU A 313 17.54 4.77 16.76
C GLU A 313 16.34 3.96 16.24
N ILE A 314 15.95 2.94 16.98
CA ILE A 314 14.84 2.02 16.67
C ILE A 314 13.54 2.39 17.41
N GLY A 315 13.53 3.53 18.09
CA GLY A 315 12.37 4.02 18.83
C GLY A 315 11.28 4.56 17.88
N PRO A 316 9.98 4.43 18.24
CA PRO A 316 8.90 5.06 17.49
C PRO A 316 9.13 6.57 17.38
N THR A 317 9.10 7.07 16.15
CA THR A 317 9.40 8.47 15.82
C THR A 317 8.11 9.18 15.43
N ARG A 318 7.86 10.34 16.05
CA ARG A 318 6.68 11.16 15.76
C ARG A 318 6.88 11.83 14.42
N THR A 319 5.81 11.84 13.63
CA THR A 319 5.80 12.48 12.32
C THR A 319 4.61 13.44 12.22
N PRO A 320 4.81 14.67 11.72
CA PRO A 320 3.71 15.62 11.52
C PRO A 320 2.62 15.12 10.57
N THR A 321 3.01 14.38 9.53
CA THR A 321 2.10 13.83 8.52
C THR A 321 2.54 12.45 8.09
N MET A 322 1.63 11.66 7.52
CA MET A 322 1.96 10.38 6.89
C MET A 322 1.74 10.47 5.38
N ALA A 323 2.53 9.73 4.60
CA ALA A 323 2.29 9.59 3.15
C ALA A 323 0.87 9.07 2.87
N GLY A 324 0.35 8.23 3.77
CA GLY A 324 -1.05 7.82 3.82
C GLY A 324 -1.37 6.56 3.03
N GLY A 325 -0.47 6.03 2.20
CA GLY A 325 -0.62 4.72 1.54
C GLY A 325 -0.67 3.58 2.55
N LEU A 326 0.36 3.50 3.41
CA LEU A 326 0.62 2.39 4.30
C LEU A 326 0.60 2.82 5.77
N PHE A 327 -0.30 2.25 6.57
CA PHE A 327 -0.36 2.52 8.01
C PHE A 327 -1.17 1.46 8.76
N ALA A 328 -0.96 1.38 10.07
CA ALA A 328 -1.70 0.55 11.00
C ALA A 328 -2.42 1.42 12.05
N ILE A 329 -3.63 1.03 12.41
CA ILE A 329 -4.47 1.74 13.39
C ILE A 329 -5.41 0.77 14.10
N GLU A 330 -5.70 0.99 15.38
CA GLU A 330 -6.74 0.21 16.07
C GLU A 330 -8.09 0.37 15.36
N ARG A 331 -8.77 -0.73 15.08
CA ARG A 331 -10.05 -0.72 14.35
C ARG A 331 -11.12 0.11 15.04
N LYS A 332 -11.24 -0.01 16.38
CA LYS A 332 -12.20 0.76 17.18
C LYS A 332 -11.91 2.26 17.11
N TYR A 333 -10.64 2.64 17.21
CA TYR A 333 -10.23 4.04 17.08
C TYR A 333 -10.49 4.59 15.68
N PHE A 334 -10.22 3.82 14.62
CA PHE A 334 -10.48 4.22 13.22
C PHE A 334 -11.97 4.41 12.93
N LEU A 335 -12.81 3.44 13.32
CA LEU A 335 -14.25 3.51 13.07
C LEU A 335 -14.96 4.51 13.98
N GLY A 336 -14.33 4.90 15.10
CA GLY A 336 -14.92 5.73 16.14
C GLY A 336 -15.98 5.00 16.96
N ASN A 337 -16.42 5.59 18.08
CA ASN A 337 -17.51 5.08 18.91
C ASN A 337 -18.90 5.26 18.27
N TRP A 338 -18.98 5.29 16.93
CA TRP A 338 -20.26 5.25 16.24
C TRP A 338 -20.85 3.87 16.50
N LYS A 339 -21.77 3.78 17.46
CA LYS A 339 -22.70 2.68 17.57
C LYS A 339 -23.47 2.67 16.24
N LEU A 340 -23.05 1.80 15.32
CA LEU A 340 -23.79 1.48 14.11
C LEU A 340 -25.09 0.77 14.49
#